data_AF-A0A853PTF8-F1
#
_entry.id   AF-A0A853PTF8-F1
#
_cell.length_a   1.000
_cell.length_b   1.000
_cell.length_c   1.000
_cell.angle_alpha   90.00
_cell.angle_beta   90.00
_cell.angle_gamma   90.00
#
_symmetry.space_group_name_H-M   'P 1'
#
loop_
_entity.id
_entity.type
_entity.pdbx_description
1 polymer ?
#
loop_
_entity_poly.entity_id
_entity_poly.type
_entity_poly.pdbx_seq_one_letter_code
_entity_poly.pdbx_strand_id
1 'polypeptide(L)'
;MAKQGRLNKNQSTQRVYEVYKDLVEMMTVADIKKKYSELWNCTEQNINWYISQAYKIFDSNMEKEFAKLANNQISRLMNIGCTALQRGDLSNALKATDLINKLGGLYTEKVEANVKADSVIQVNFGGFTIDTNNEDEEDTVD
;
A
#
# COMPACT_ATOMS: atom_id res chain seq x y z
N MET A 1 -35.52 19.01 -11.31
CA MET A 1 -34.19 18.42 -11.56
C MET A 1 -33.26 19.56 -12.01
N ALA A 2 -32.46 20.10 -11.10
CA ALA A 2 -31.55 21.20 -11.41
C ALA A 2 -30.30 20.64 -12.11
N LYS A 3 -29.94 21.20 -13.27
CA LYS A 3 -28.70 20.88 -13.99
C LYS A 3 -27.51 21.14 -13.05
N GLN A 4 -26.75 20.10 -12.72
CA GLN A 4 -25.48 20.22 -12.01
C GLN A 4 -24.52 21.07 -12.84
N GLY A 5 -24.41 22.35 -12.48
CA GLY A 5 -23.33 23.20 -12.96
C GLY A 5 -21.99 22.62 -12.53
N ARG A 6 -21.01 22.64 -13.45
CA ARG A 6 -19.63 22.25 -13.16
C ARG A 6 -19.14 23.04 -11.94
N LEU A 7 -18.79 22.35 -10.86
CA LEU A 7 -18.22 22.98 -9.65
C LEU A 7 -16.97 23.78 -10.01
N ASN A 8 -16.71 24.86 -9.26
CA ASN A 8 -15.48 25.61 -9.39
C ASN A 8 -14.28 24.65 -9.19
N LYS A 9 -13.22 24.79 -10.00
CA LYS A 9 -12.03 23.92 -9.97
C LYS A 9 -11.48 23.77 -8.55
N ASN A 10 -11.44 24.86 -7.78
CA ASN A 10 -10.94 24.85 -6.41
C ASN A 10 -11.77 23.97 -5.47
N GLN A 11 -13.10 24.00 -5.58
CA GLN A 11 -13.98 23.17 -4.76
C GLN A 11 -13.87 21.68 -5.14
N SER A 12 -13.73 21.37 -6.42
CA SER A 12 -13.53 19.98 -6.86
C SER A 12 -12.22 19.41 -6.34
N THR A 13 -11.13 20.19 -6.42
CA THR A 13 -9.83 19.79 -5.89
C THR A 13 -9.88 19.58 -4.37
N GLN A 14 -10.53 20.49 -3.63
CA GLN A 14 -10.70 20.35 -2.18
C GLN A 14 -11.41 19.04 -1.82
N ARG A 15 -12.51 18.70 -2.51
CA ARG A 15 -13.25 17.46 -2.30
C ARG A 15 -12.41 16.20 -2.55
N VAL A 16 -11.52 16.22 -3.55
CA VAL A 16 -10.57 15.12 -3.77
C VAL A 16 -9.63 14.95 -2.57
N TYR A 17 -9.12 16.03 -2.00
CA TYR A 17 -8.23 15.96 -0.83
C TYR A 17 -8.94 15.53 0.45
N GLU A 18 -10.21 15.92 0.62
CA GLU A 18 -11.02 15.45 1.75
C GLU A 18 -11.28 13.94 1.66
N VAL A 19 -11.63 13.42 0.47
CA VAL A 19 -11.74 11.97 0.23
C VAL A 19 -10.41 11.26 0.41
N TYR A 20 -9.32 11.84 -0.10
CA TYR A 20 -7.97 11.28 0.07
C TYR A 20 -7.59 11.14 1.55
N LYS A 21 -7.89 12.16 2.37
CA LYS A 21 -7.65 12.10 3.80
C LYS A 21 -8.40 10.93 4.43
N ASP A 22 -9.69 10.79 4.14
CA ASP A 22 -10.51 9.71 4.68
C ASP A 22 -9.99 8.31 4.25
N LEU A 23 -9.50 8.17 3.01
CA LEU A 23 -8.87 6.93 2.54
C LEU A 23 -7.59 6.59 3.31
N VAL A 24 -6.76 7.60 3.62
CA VAL A 24 -5.54 7.43 4.43
C VAL A 24 -5.88 7.08 5.89
N GLU A 25 -7.00 7.59 6.41
CA GLU A 25 -7.53 7.28 7.74
C GLU A 25 -8.27 5.92 7.79
N MET A 26 -8.11 5.06 6.77
CA MET A 26 -8.68 3.72 6.68
C MET A 26 -10.21 3.67 6.66
N MET A 27 -10.86 4.76 6.22
CA MET A 27 -12.31 4.77 6.04
C MET A 27 -12.68 3.94 4.81
N THR A 28 -13.71 3.09 4.95
CA THR A 28 -14.13 2.26 3.83
C THR A 28 -14.73 3.12 2.71
N VAL A 29 -14.62 2.64 1.47
CA VAL A 29 -15.26 3.31 0.31
C VAL A 29 -16.78 3.46 0.51
N ALA A 30 -17.41 2.50 1.18
CA ALA A 30 -18.85 2.56 1.49
C ALA A 30 -19.18 3.71 2.45
N ASP A 31 -18.38 3.88 3.50
CA ASP A 31 -18.57 4.96 4.48
C ASP A 31 -18.29 6.33 3.88
N ILE A 32 -17.24 6.46 3.07
CA ILE A 32 -16.91 7.68 2.32
C ILE A 32 -18.06 8.07 1.41
N LYS A 33 -18.64 7.11 0.68
CA LYS A 33 -19.80 7.35 -0.19
C LYS A 33 -20.98 7.87 0.61
N LYS A 34 -21.31 7.22 1.72
CA LYS A 34 -22.41 7.62 2.59
C LYS A 34 -22.19 9.04 3.13
N LYS A 35 -21.05 9.28 3.77
CA LYS A 35 -20.64 10.58 4.33
C LYS A 35 -20.79 11.71 3.32
N TYR A 36 -20.21 11.55 2.14
CA TYR A 36 -20.20 12.64 1.16
C TYR A 36 -21.46 12.76 0.32
N SER A 37 -22.28 11.70 0.23
CA SER A 37 -23.62 11.79 -0.36
C SER A 37 -24.52 12.72 0.46
N GLU A 38 -24.39 12.66 1.79
CA GLU A 38 -25.15 13.49 2.73
C GLU A 38 -24.60 14.93 2.79
N LEU A 39 -23.26 15.09 2.82
CA LEU A 39 -22.60 16.39 2.97
C LEU A 39 -22.65 17.28 1.72
N TRP A 40 -22.54 16.70 0.52
CA TRP A 40 -22.29 17.49 -0.69
C TRP A 40 -23.47 17.54 -1.66
N ASN A 41 -24.57 16.86 -1.35
CA ASN A 41 -25.76 16.74 -2.19
C ASN A 41 -25.40 16.49 -3.67
N CYS A 42 -24.51 15.51 -3.90
CA CYS A 42 -24.02 15.16 -5.22
C CYS A 42 -24.38 13.72 -5.59
N THR A 43 -24.36 13.43 -6.89
CA THR A 43 -24.67 12.09 -7.39
C THR A 43 -23.56 11.13 -6.98
N GLU A 44 -23.90 9.85 -6.81
CA GLU A 44 -22.91 8.82 -6.50
C GLU A 44 -21.79 8.76 -7.55
N GLN A 45 -22.12 9.04 -8.82
CA GLN A 45 -21.14 9.13 -9.91
C GLN A 45 -20.07 10.20 -9.65
N ASN A 46 -20.44 11.35 -9.09
CA ASN A 46 -19.47 12.40 -8.76
C ASN A 46 -18.56 11.98 -7.60
N ILE A 47 -19.11 11.28 -6.60
CA ILE A 47 -18.33 10.77 -5.47
C ILE A 47 -17.35 9.69 -5.93
N ASN A 48 -17.79 8.76 -6.77
CA ASN A 48 -16.93 7.77 -7.41
C ASN A 48 -15.78 8.42 -8.19
N TRP A 49 -16.05 9.54 -8.86
CA TRP A 49 -15.00 10.30 -9.54
C TRP A 49 -13.98 10.88 -8.56
N TYR A 50 -14.41 11.48 -7.45
CA TYR A 50 -13.51 12.00 -6.42
C TYR A 50 -12.66 10.89 -5.78
N ILE A 51 -13.26 9.75 -5.47
CA ILE A 51 -12.57 8.56 -4.96
C ILE A 51 -11.50 8.09 -5.95
N SER A 52 -11.84 7.99 -7.24
CA SER A 52 -10.87 7.62 -8.27
C SER A 52 -9.71 8.61 -8.37
N GLN A 53 -9.97 9.92 -8.26
CA GLN A 53 -8.88 10.91 -8.23
C GLN A 53 -8.02 10.79 -6.97
N ALA A 54 -8.63 10.51 -5.82
CA ALA A 54 -7.93 10.33 -4.56
C ALA A 54 -7.00 9.10 -4.59
N TYR A 55 -7.45 7.98 -5.17
CA TYR A 55 -6.57 6.81 -5.39
C TYR A 55 -5.38 7.13 -6.27
N LYS A 56 -5.54 7.92 -7.35
CA LYS A 56 -4.40 8.33 -8.17
C LYS A 56 -3.35 9.12 -7.40
N ILE A 57 -3.79 9.99 -6.47
CA ILE A 57 -2.89 10.73 -5.59
C ILE A 57 -2.19 9.77 -4.63
N PHE A 58 -2.95 8.84 -4.05
CA PHE A 58 -2.43 7.80 -3.16
C PHE A 58 -1.36 6.95 -3.85
N ASP A 59 -1.65 6.39 -5.01
CA ASP A 59 -0.72 5.57 -5.80
C ASP A 59 0.55 6.35 -6.14
N SER A 60 0.41 7.60 -6.61
CA SER A 60 1.56 8.43 -6.95
C SER A 60 2.44 8.77 -5.73
N ASN A 61 1.82 9.03 -4.58
CA ASN A 61 2.55 9.31 -3.35
C ASN A 61 3.21 8.05 -2.81
N MET A 62 2.53 6.90 -2.89
CA MET A 62 3.09 5.61 -2.49
C MET A 62 4.30 5.25 -3.33
N GLU A 63 4.21 5.36 -4.65
CA GLU A 63 5.34 5.10 -5.55
C GLU A 63 6.57 5.96 -5.18
N LYS A 64 6.38 7.24 -4.87
CA LYS A 64 7.46 8.12 -4.41
C LYS A 64 8.08 7.69 -3.09
N GLU A 65 7.26 7.35 -2.10
CA GLU A 65 7.76 6.90 -0.80
C GLU A 65 8.44 5.52 -0.89
N PHE A 66 7.93 4.61 -1.71
CA PHE A 66 8.60 3.34 -2.03
C PHE A 66 9.96 3.58 -2.69
N ALA A 67 10.03 4.45 -3.71
CA ALA A 67 11.28 4.78 -4.37
C ALA A 67 12.29 5.39 -3.39
N LYS A 68 11.83 6.29 -2.51
CA LYS A 68 12.67 6.88 -1.45
C LYS A 68 13.17 5.83 -0.47
N LEU A 69 12.31 4.91 -0.03
CA LEU A 69 12.70 3.81 0.85
C LEU A 69 13.72 2.90 0.18
N ALA A 70 13.49 2.49 -1.07
CA ALA A 70 14.42 1.67 -1.85
C ALA A 70 15.79 2.35 -1.99
N ASN A 71 15.82 3.64 -2.35
CA ASN A 71 17.07 4.41 -2.46
C ASN A 71 17.84 4.51 -1.13
N ASN A 72 17.12 4.70 -0.03
CA ASN A 72 17.72 4.69 1.31
C ASN A 72 18.32 3.33 1.65
N GLN A 73 17.65 2.23 1.30
CA GLN A 73 18.16 0.87 1.54
C GLN A 73 19.36 0.54 0.66
N ILE A 74 19.33 0.89 -0.63
CA ILE A 74 20.47 0.74 -1.54
C ILE A 74 21.70 1.47 -0.97
N SER A 75 21.53 2.72 -0.51
CA SER A 75 22.64 3.50 0.07
C SER A 75 23.23 2.83 1.31
N ARG A 76 22.38 2.26 2.19
CA ARG A 76 22.84 1.53 3.38
C ARG A 76 23.57 0.24 3.00
N LEU A 77 23.00 -0.55 2.09
CA LEU A 77 23.61 -1.78 1.59
C LEU A 77 24.95 -1.50 0.89
N MET A 78 25.07 -0.40 0.17
CA MET A 78 26.34 0.01 -0.45
C MET A 78 27.42 0.28 0.59
N ASN A 79 27.08 0.98 1.69
CA ASN A 79 28.00 1.20 2.80
C ASN A 79 28.40 -0.10 3.50
N ILE A 80 27.45 -1.02 3.70
CA ILE A 80 27.71 -2.35 4.27
C ILE A 80 28.64 -3.14 3.35
N GLY A 81 28.36 -3.17 2.05
CA GLY A 81 29.18 -3.85 1.05
C GLY A 81 30.60 -3.31 0.97
N CYS A 82 30.77 -1.98 0.94
CA CYS A 82 32.09 -1.34 0.99
C CYS A 82 32.86 -1.69 2.26
N THR A 83 32.19 -1.67 3.42
CA THR A 83 32.82 -2.03 4.70
C THR A 83 33.23 -3.50 4.72
N ALA A 84 32.40 -4.39 4.17
CA ALA A 84 32.71 -5.82 4.05
C ALA A 84 33.92 -6.06 3.12
N LEU A 85 33.98 -5.37 1.98
CA LEU A 85 35.13 -5.42 1.06
C LEU A 85 36.43 -4.95 1.73
N GLN A 86 36.39 -3.85 2.48
CA GLN A 86 37.55 -3.33 3.22
C GLN A 86 38.06 -4.32 4.27
N ARG A 87 37.18 -5.17 4.82
CA ARG A 87 37.51 -6.19 5.82
C ARG A 87 37.85 -7.56 5.21
N GLY A 88 37.83 -7.69 3.89
CA GLY A 88 38.04 -8.97 3.19
C GLY A 88 36.86 -9.96 3.32
N ASP A 89 35.71 -9.52 3.82
CA ASP A 89 34.50 -10.34 3.95
C ASP A 89 33.71 -10.34 2.64
N LEU A 90 34.18 -11.16 1.70
CA LEU A 90 33.60 -11.26 0.37
C LEU A 90 32.16 -11.81 0.40
N SER A 91 31.82 -12.64 1.38
CA SER A 91 30.47 -13.23 1.48
C SER A 91 29.41 -12.17 1.74
N ASN A 92 29.64 -11.30 2.72
CA ASN A 92 28.70 -10.23 3.04
C ASN A 92 28.70 -9.11 1.99
N ALA A 93 29.83 -8.87 1.31
CA ALA A 93 29.87 -7.96 0.17
C ALA A 93 28.97 -8.45 -0.98
N LEU A 94 29.08 -9.72 -1.37
CA LEU A 94 28.27 -10.31 -2.45
C LEU A 94 26.78 -10.31 -2.13
N LYS A 95 26.40 -10.62 -0.88
CA LYS A 95 25.00 -10.54 -0.42
C LYS A 95 24.45 -9.11 -0.51
N ALA A 96 25.23 -8.11 -0.09
CA ALA A 96 24.81 -6.72 -0.18
C ALA A 96 24.61 -6.28 -1.64
N THR A 97 25.52 -6.66 -2.54
CA THR A 97 25.38 -6.42 -3.99
C THR A 97 24.14 -7.08 -4.58
N ASP A 98 23.84 -8.31 -4.18
CA ASP A 98 22.66 -9.02 -4.65
C ASP A 98 21.36 -8.30 -4.25
N LEU A 99 21.26 -7.89 -2.99
CA LEU A 99 20.13 -7.13 -2.48
C LEU A 99 19.98 -5.75 -3.15
N ILE A 100 21.09 -5.08 -3.47
CA ILE A 100 21.08 -3.84 -4.26
C ILE A 100 20.48 -4.08 -5.65
N ASN A 101 20.87 -5.18 -6.32
CA ASN A 101 20.37 -5.48 -7.66
C ASN A 101 18.86 -5.80 -7.66
N LYS A 102 18.40 -6.52 -6.63
CA LYS A 102 16.97 -6.82 -6.44
C LYS A 102 16.17 -5.54 -6.18
N LEU A 103 16.63 -4.68 -5.27
CA LEU A 103 15.97 -3.40 -4.95
C LEU A 103 16.03 -2.39 -6.09
N GLY A 104 17.09 -2.41 -6.89
CA GLY A 104 17.26 -1.58 -8.08
C GLY A 104 16.45 -2.06 -9.29
N GLY A 105 15.73 -3.18 -9.17
CA GLY A 105 14.90 -3.74 -10.24
C GLY A 105 15.69 -4.29 -11.43
N LEU A 106 16.99 -4.58 -11.27
CA LEU A 106 17.85 -5.13 -12.32
C LEU A 106 17.43 -6.55 -12.71
N TYR A 107 16.88 -7.30 -11.76
CA TYR A 107 16.14 -8.52 -12.01
C TYR A 107 15.21 -8.80 -10.82
N THR A 108 14.04 -9.38 -11.10
CA THR A 108 13.19 -9.98 -10.07
C THR A 108 13.52 -11.46 -9.97
N GLU A 109 13.72 -11.94 -8.75
CA GLU A 109 13.81 -13.38 -8.51
C GLU A 109 12.45 -13.97 -8.92
N LYS A 110 12.44 -14.98 -9.80
CA LYS A 110 11.20 -15.69 -10.12
C LYS A 110 10.69 -16.29 -8.83
N VAL A 111 9.62 -15.71 -8.28
CA VAL A 111 8.84 -16.37 -7.25
C VAL A 111 8.14 -17.52 -7.95
N GLU A 112 8.73 -18.71 -7.91
CA GLU A 112 8.04 -19.93 -8.27
C GLU A 112 6.96 -20.16 -7.21
N ALA A 113 5.79 -19.55 -7.43
CA ALA A 113 4.60 -19.90 -6.69
C ALA A 113 4.27 -21.35 -7.05
N ASN A 114 4.69 -22.28 -6.19
CA ASN A 114 4.28 -23.67 -6.25
C ASN A 114 2.80 -23.73 -5.84
N VAL A 115 1.91 -23.31 -6.76
CA VAL A 115 0.46 -23.41 -6.59
C VAL A 115 0.09 -24.87 -6.83
N LYS A 116 0.41 -25.74 -5.87
CA LYS A 116 -0.30 -27.02 -5.75
C LYS A 116 -1.68 -26.68 -5.19
N ALA A 117 -2.72 -27.04 -5.95
CA ALA A 117 -4.12 -26.62 -5.79
C ALA A 117 -4.78 -26.85 -4.41
N ASP A 118 -4.05 -27.39 -3.44
CA ASP A 118 -4.51 -27.71 -2.07
C ASP A 118 -3.67 -27.05 -0.96
N SER A 119 -2.71 -26.19 -1.32
CA SER A 119 -1.78 -25.60 -0.35
C SER A 119 -2.24 -24.21 0.02
N VAL A 120 -2.64 -24.03 1.29
CA VAL A 120 -2.88 -22.72 1.90
C VAL A 120 -1.71 -21.81 1.58
N ILE A 121 -1.97 -20.68 0.90
CA ILE A 121 -0.95 -19.67 0.64
C ILE A 121 -0.60 -19.03 2.00
N GLN A 122 0.47 -19.48 2.62
CA GLN A 122 1.04 -18.81 3.79
C GLN A 122 1.74 -17.52 3.34
N VAL A 123 1.02 -16.41 3.41
CA VAL A 123 1.60 -15.08 3.23
C VAL A 123 2.13 -14.63 4.59
N ASN A 124 3.44 -14.73 4.79
CA ASN A 124 4.07 -14.23 6.01
C ASN A 124 4.28 -12.71 5.88
N PHE A 125 3.33 -11.92 6.37
CA PHE A 125 3.52 -10.48 6.55
C PHE A 125 4.47 -10.28 7.73
N GLY A 126 5.74 -10.02 7.45
CA GLY A 126 6.74 -9.74 8.47
C GLY A 126 6.29 -8.58 9.36
N GLY A 127 5.77 -8.89 10.55
CA GLY A 127 5.46 -7.91 11.58
C GLY A 127 4.08 -7.97 12.23
N PHE A 128 3.15 -8.83 11.79
CA PHE A 128 1.86 -8.99 12.48
C PHE A 128 1.69 -10.42 12.97
N THR A 129 1.82 -10.62 14.28
CA THR A 129 1.30 -11.81 14.94
C THR A 129 -0.22 -11.65 15.01
N ILE A 130 -0.95 -12.41 14.19
CA ILE A 130 -2.39 -12.59 14.41
C ILE A 130 -2.50 -13.62 15.53
N ASP A 131 -2.80 -13.19 16.75
CA ASP A 131 -3.21 -14.10 17.82
C ASP A 131 -4.60 -14.67 17.45
N THR A 132 -4.62 -15.80 16.77
CA THR A 132 -5.83 -16.64 16.63
C THR A 132 -5.99 -17.51 17.87
N ASN A 133 -6.20 -16.87 19.02
CA ASN A 133 -6.82 -17.49 20.19
C ASN A 133 -8.20 -16.85 20.41
N ASN A 134 -9.08 -17.04 19.45
CA ASN A 134 -10.50 -17.17 19.75
C ASN A 134 -10.83 -18.61 19.39
N GLU A 135 -10.64 -19.50 20.36
CA GLU A 135 -11.38 -20.76 20.38
C GLU A 135 -12.85 -20.36 20.56
N ASP A 136 -13.64 -20.58 19.52
CA ASP A 136 -15.09 -20.62 19.59
C ASP A 136 -15.47 -21.73 20.58
N GLU A 137 -15.68 -21.38 21.85
CA GLU A 137 -16.50 -22.19 22.75
C GLU A 137 -17.96 -22.05 22.28
N GLU A 138 -18.38 -22.99 21.43
CA GLU A 138 -19.79 -23.36 21.28
C GLU A 138 -20.31 -23.85 22.64
N ASP A 139 -20.84 -22.93 23.44
CA ASP A 139 -21.71 -23.30 24.56
C ASP A 139 -23.12 -23.54 24.01
N THR A 140 -23.35 -24.78 23.57
CA THR A 140 -24.69 -25.36 23.52
C THR A 140 -25.13 -25.68 24.94
N VAL A 141 -26.17 -25.00 25.43
CA VAL A 141 -26.94 -25.51 26.57
C VAL A 141 -28.43 -25.20 26.41
N ASP A 142 -29.23 -26.27 26.59
CA ASP A 142 -30.70 -26.33 26.72
C ASP A 142 -31.29 -25.26 27.65
#